data_AF-A0A1C2GTC0-F1
#
_entry.id   AF-A0A1C2GTC0-F1
#
_cell.length_a   1.000
_cell.length_b   1.000
_cell.length_c   1.000
_cell.angle_alpha   90.00
_cell.angle_beta   90.00
_cell.angle_gamma   90.00
#
_symmetry.space_group_name_H-M   'P 1'
#
loop_
_entity.id
_entity.type
_entity.pdbx_description
1 polymer ?
#
loop_
_entity_poly.entity_id
_entity_poly.type
_entity_poly.pdbx_seq_one_letter_code
_entity_poly.pdbx_strand_id
1 'polypeptide(L)'
;MNTLTNPLTAAASPAFKLQLALQGPKAINARPAQLEYVLAQAMAKAFADMGLRADDRADEIQYLVQTMPAEVCRHLPGIRLSEIPLAINRGILRAFGEFYGLNVATFMHFLSSHYHSSARAEALKQQQAPALPPKKQPTEAELAAIRRNRVCTAFNQYKNTGAYTDYGNLVFDIINQAGKIPYDEQREAQFFEQAKQNLKRRYSQPCIYPNERERLRQNLADLLAGNAQQKVIAEMKRLILFALFDDLLLAGVDIAEWLG
;
A
#
# COMPACT_ATOMS: atom_id res chain seq x y z
N MET A 1 20.33 -22.24 24.03
CA MET A 1 20.05 -22.84 22.71
C MET A 1 19.26 -21.82 21.90
N ASN A 2 19.95 -21.01 21.09
CA ASN A 2 19.32 -20.01 20.22
C ASN A 2 18.95 -20.68 18.90
N THR A 3 17.66 -20.77 18.62
CA THR A 3 17.12 -21.15 17.31
C THR A 3 17.31 -19.98 16.35
N LEU A 4 18.40 -20.01 15.58
CA LEU A 4 18.55 -19.24 14.36
C LEU A 4 17.53 -19.76 13.33
N THR A 5 16.36 -19.13 13.28
CA THR A 5 15.42 -19.30 12.17
C THR A 5 16.03 -18.67 10.93
N ASN A 6 16.61 -19.53 10.10
CA ASN A 6 17.09 -19.21 8.77
C ASN A 6 15.87 -18.82 7.89
N PRO A 7 15.74 -17.57 7.39
CA PRO A 7 14.63 -17.18 6.55
C PRO A 7 14.89 -17.68 5.11
N LEU A 8 14.82 -19.00 4.94
CA LEU A 8 14.82 -19.62 3.62
C LEU A 8 13.47 -19.32 2.95
N THR A 9 13.54 -18.42 1.97
CA THR A 9 12.74 -18.43 0.74
C THR A 9 11.22 -18.26 0.87
N ALA A 10 10.78 -17.07 1.30
CA ALA A 10 9.56 -16.54 0.71
C ALA A 10 9.86 -16.25 -0.78
N ALA A 11 9.15 -16.90 -1.70
CA ALA A 11 9.33 -16.69 -3.13
C ALA A 11 9.14 -15.20 -3.44
N ALA A 12 10.22 -14.50 -3.79
CA ALA A 12 10.18 -13.08 -4.07
C ALA A 12 9.09 -12.76 -5.09
N SER A 13 8.32 -11.69 -4.85
CA SER A 13 7.21 -11.31 -5.71
C SER A 13 7.67 -11.13 -7.17
N PRO A 14 6.81 -11.40 -8.18
CA PRO A 14 7.16 -11.22 -9.59
C PRO A 14 7.66 -9.80 -9.93
N ALA A 15 7.14 -8.79 -9.21
CA ALA A 15 7.58 -7.40 -9.33
C ALA A 15 9.01 -7.20 -8.80
N PHE A 16 9.33 -7.77 -7.63
CA PHE A 16 10.68 -7.69 -7.06
C PHE A 16 11.73 -8.37 -7.95
N LYS A 17 11.40 -9.57 -8.49
CA LYS A 17 12.28 -10.29 -9.43
C LYS A 17 12.56 -9.47 -10.69
N LEU A 18 11.55 -8.76 -11.22
CA LEU A 18 11.71 -7.86 -12.37
C LEU A 18 12.59 -6.66 -12.01
N GLN A 19 12.37 -6.03 -10.87
CA GLN A 19 13.17 -4.89 -10.42
C GLN A 19 14.64 -5.26 -10.24
N LEU A 20 14.93 -6.44 -9.67
CA LEU A 20 16.29 -6.96 -9.56
C LEU A 20 16.91 -7.24 -10.94
N ALA A 21 16.14 -7.82 -11.87
CA ALA A 21 16.62 -8.09 -13.22
C ALA A 21 17.01 -6.81 -14.01
N LEU A 22 16.33 -5.69 -13.74
CA LEU A 22 16.64 -4.39 -14.38
C LEU A 22 17.96 -3.76 -13.91
N GLN A 23 18.55 -4.23 -12.81
CA GLN A 23 19.86 -3.79 -12.33
C GLN A 23 21.02 -4.40 -13.13
N GLY A 24 20.77 -5.45 -13.91
CA GLY A 24 21.79 -6.12 -14.72
C GLY A 24 22.31 -5.27 -15.90
N PRO A 25 23.43 -5.70 -16.53
CA PRO A 25 23.96 -5.04 -17.72
C PRO A 25 23.04 -5.23 -18.93
N LYS A 26 23.03 -4.25 -19.84
CA LYS A 26 22.31 -4.32 -21.13
C LYS A 26 22.95 -5.38 -22.01
N ALA A 27 22.15 -6.08 -22.80
CA ALA A 27 22.62 -7.08 -23.77
C ALA A 27 23.62 -6.47 -24.76
N ILE A 28 23.36 -5.27 -25.29
CA ILE A 28 24.28 -4.58 -26.22
C ILE A 28 25.63 -4.21 -25.59
N ASN A 29 25.69 -4.10 -24.26
CA ASN A 29 26.93 -3.77 -23.53
C ASN A 29 27.63 -5.01 -22.96
N ALA A 30 27.02 -6.19 -23.09
CA ALA A 30 27.57 -7.43 -22.56
C ALA A 30 28.60 -8.02 -23.53
N ARG A 31 29.51 -8.86 -23.01
CA ARG A 31 30.39 -9.65 -23.89
C ARG A 31 29.52 -10.68 -24.65
N PRO A 32 29.76 -10.93 -25.95
CA PRO A 32 28.97 -11.88 -26.74
C PRO A 32 28.81 -13.25 -26.06
N ALA A 33 29.90 -13.81 -25.54
CA ALA A 33 29.88 -15.09 -24.80
C ALA A 33 28.96 -15.09 -23.55
N GLN A 34 28.78 -13.93 -22.89
CA GLN A 34 27.87 -13.84 -21.75
C GLN A 34 26.40 -13.87 -22.19
N LEU A 35 26.07 -13.20 -23.29
CA LEU A 35 24.72 -13.23 -23.86
C LEU A 35 24.38 -14.63 -24.37
N GLU A 36 25.30 -15.27 -25.10
CA GLU A 36 25.19 -16.65 -25.56
C GLU A 36 24.95 -17.61 -24.40
N TYR A 37 25.75 -17.52 -23.34
CA TYR A 37 25.60 -18.37 -22.15
C TYR A 37 24.23 -18.20 -21.48
N VAL A 38 23.76 -16.95 -21.29
CA VAL A 38 22.46 -16.68 -20.66
C VAL A 38 21.32 -17.20 -21.52
N LEU A 39 21.38 -17.01 -22.84
CA LEU A 39 20.38 -17.52 -23.79
C LEU A 39 20.38 -19.06 -23.77
N ALA A 40 21.54 -19.69 -23.84
CA ALA A 40 21.68 -21.14 -23.80
C ALA A 40 21.07 -21.74 -22.53
N GLN A 41 21.36 -21.17 -21.36
CA GLN A 41 20.77 -21.63 -20.10
C GLN A 41 19.25 -21.44 -20.05
N ALA A 42 18.76 -20.28 -20.49
CA ALA A 42 17.34 -19.99 -20.48
C ALA A 42 16.56 -20.89 -21.45
N MET A 43 17.12 -21.17 -22.64
CA MET A 43 16.54 -22.05 -23.64
C MET A 43 16.61 -23.51 -23.21
N ALA A 44 17.74 -24.00 -22.71
CA ALA A 44 17.87 -25.38 -22.20
C ALA A 44 16.84 -25.63 -21.09
N LYS A 45 16.67 -24.67 -20.18
CA LYS A 45 15.60 -24.73 -19.17
C LYS A 45 14.21 -24.75 -19.82
N ALA A 46 13.99 -23.95 -20.86
CA ALA A 46 12.71 -23.90 -21.55
C ALA A 46 12.31 -25.25 -22.17
N PHE A 47 13.25 -25.91 -22.83
CA PHE A 47 13.05 -27.26 -23.37
C PHE A 47 12.74 -28.27 -22.26
N ALA A 48 13.50 -28.23 -21.16
CA ALA A 48 13.27 -29.10 -20.01
C ALA A 48 11.88 -28.88 -19.35
N ASP A 49 11.46 -27.63 -19.16
CA ASP A 49 10.15 -27.28 -18.61
C ASP A 49 8.99 -27.77 -19.50
N MET A 50 9.22 -27.88 -20.82
CA MET A 50 8.27 -28.41 -21.80
C MET A 50 8.29 -29.95 -21.90
N GLY A 51 9.10 -30.63 -21.09
CA GLY A 51 9.24 -32.08 -21.11
C GLY A 51 10.03 -32.62 -22.31
N LEU A 52 10.74 -31.75 -23.03
CA LEU A 52 11.59 -32.14 -24.16
C LEU A 52 12.98 -32.49 -23.62
N ARG A 53 13.50 -33.67 -23.98
CA ARG A 53 14.86 -34.07 -23.60
C ARG A 53 15.86 -33.25 -24.40
N ALA A 54 16.84 -32.66 -23.73
CA ALA A 54 17.85 -31.82 -24.39
C ALA A 54 18.70 -32.59 -25.40
N ASP A 55 18.96 -33.87 -25.14
CA ASP A 55 19.79 -34.75 -25.98
C ASP A 55 19.16 -34.96 -27.37
N ASP A 56 17.83 -35.02 -27.46
CA ASP A 56 17.11 -35.26 -28.70
C ASP A 56 17.04 -34.02 -29.61
N ARG A 57 17.43 -32.84 -29.10
CA ARG A 57 17.28 -31.53 -29.76
C ARG A 57 18.55 -30.69 -29.68
N ALA A 58 19.71 -31.31 -29.44
CA ALA A 58 20.97 -30.62 -29.25
C ALA A 58 21.32 -29.69 -30.43
N ASP A 59 21.13 -30.16 -31.67
CA ASP A 59 21.40 -29.39 -32.89
C ASP A 59 20.51 -28.14 -33.00
N GLU A 60 19.24 -28.26 -32.61
CA GLU A 60 18.31 -27.13 -32.63
C GLU A 60 18.63 -26.11 -31.55
N ILE A 61 18.95 -26.57 -30.34
CA ILE A 61 19.37 -25.70 -29.24
C ILE A 61 20.65 -24.96 -29.65
N GLN A 62 21.61 -25.65 -30.27
CA GLN A 62 22.85 -25.05 -30.77
C GLN A 62 22.56 -23.99 -31.85
N TYR A 63 21.70 -24.29 -32.82
CA TYR A 63 21.28 -23.32 -33.85
C TYR A 63 20.65 -22.07 -33.23
N LEU A 64 19.74 -22.25 -32.26
CA LEU A 64 19.10 -21.15 -31.54
C LEU A 64 20.12 -20.30 -30.79
N VAL A 65 21.05 -20.92 -30.07
CA VAL A 65 22.09 -20.22 -29.29
C VAL A 65 23.04 -19.44 -30.19
N GLN A 66 23.33 -19.92 -31.40
CA GLN A 66 24.17 -19.21 -32.36
C GLN A 66 23.45 -18.03 -33.03
N THR A 67 22.15 -18.17 -33.32
CA THR A 67 21.39 -17.17 -34.10
C THR A 67 20.83 -16.05 -33.21
N MET A 68 20.34 -16.40 -32.02
CA MET A 68 19.59 -15.48 -31.15
C MET A 68 20.38 -14.27 -30.64
N PRO A 69 21.68 -14.34 -30.30
CA PRO A 69 22.43 -13.18 -29.81
C PRO A 69 22.39 -12.00 -30.79
N ALA A 70 22.56 -12.28 -32.09
CA ALA A 70 22.51 -11.26 -33.13
C ALA A 70 21.13 -10.60 -33.23
N GLU A 71 20.06 -11.41 -33.19
CA GLU A 71 18.68 -10.92 -33.25
C GLU A 71 18.29 -10.09 -32.01
N VAL A 72 18.71 -10.53 -30.82
CA VAL A 72 18.47 -9.80 -29.57
C VAL A 72 19.16 -8.44 -29.58
N CYS A 73 20.42 -8.37 -30.01
CA CYS A 73 21.13 -7.10 -30.10
C CYS A 73 20.54 -6.17 -31.16
N ARG A 74 20.07 -6.72 -32.29
CA ARG A 74 19.47 -5.93 -33.38
C ARG A 74 18.10 -5.35 -32.99
N HIS A 75 17.22 -6.17 -32.43
CA HIS A 75 15.83 -5.80 -32.20
C HIS A 75 15.54 -5.30 -30.77
N LEU A 76 16.32 -5.73 -29.79
CA LEU A 76 16.08 -5.47 -28.36
C LEU A 76 17.37 -4.98 -27.65
N PRO A 77 18.09 -3.97 -28.16
CA PRO A 77 19.41 -3.58 -27.63
C PRO A 77 19.38 -3.14 -26.16
N GLY A 78 18.23 -2.68 -25.68
CA GLY A 78 18.03 -2.20 -24.31
C GLY A 78 17.71 -3.28 -23.27
N ILE A 79 17.48 -4.53 -23.67
CA ILE A 79 17.11 -5.61 -22.74
C ILE A 79 18.30 -5.93 -21.83
N ARG A 80 18.06 -6.21 -20.53
CA ARG A 80 19.12 -6.65 -19.61
C ARG A 80 19.31 -8.16 -19.68
N LEU A 81 20.54 -8.64 -19.46
CA LEU A 81 20.82 -10.07 -19.46
C LEU A 81 19.93 -10.84 -18.47
N SER A 82 19.71 -10.29 -17.28
CA SER A 82 18.88 -10.91 -16.25
C SER A 82 17.38 -10.91 -16.57
N GLU A 83 16.92 -10.13 -17.56
CA GLU A 83 15.52 -10.13 -18.01
C GLU A 83 15.23 -11.31 -18.95
N ILE A 84 16.22 -11.78 -19.71
CA ILE A 84 16.09 -12.86 -20.70
C ILE A 84 15.48 -14.14 -20.11
N PRO A 85 16.02 -14.74 -19.02
CA PRO A 85 15.43 -15.95 -18.44
C PRO A 85 14.03 -15.71 -17.88
N LEU A 86 13.75 -14.51 -17.36
CA LEU A 86 12.42 -14.16 -16.83
C LEU A 86 11.38 -14.08 -17.96
N ALA A 87 11.74 -13.41 -19.05
CA ALA A 87 10.89 -13.27 -20.24
C ALA A 87 10.58 -14.63 -20.88
N ILE A 88 11.60 -15.48 -21.05
CA ILE A 88 11.43 -16.82 -21.61
C ILE A 88 10.53 -17.68 -20.71
N ASN A 89 10.76 -17.67 -19.39
CA ASN A 89 9.94 -18.44 -18.45
C ASN A 89 8.47 -17.99 -18.46
N ARG A 90 8.20 -16.68 -18.47
CA ARG A 90 6.83 -16.13 -18.59
C ARG A 90 6.17 -16.54 -19.91
N GLY A 91 6.92 -16.53 -21.00
CA GLY A 91 6.43 -16.94 -22.32
C GLY A 91 6.00 -18.40 -22.36
N ILE A 92 6.81 -19.31 -21.81
CA ILE A 92 6.49 -20.75 -21.71
C ILE A 92 5.21 -20.98 -20.89
N LEU A 93 5.06 -20.22 -19.80
CA LEU A 93 3.85 -20.23 -18.97
C LEU A 93 2.65 -19.51 -19.61
N ARG A 94 2.74 -19.18 -20.91
CA ARG A 94 1.68 -18.57 -21.73
C ARG A 94 1.23 -17.18 -21.25
N ALA A 95 2.09 -16.46 -20.52
CA ALA A 95 1.78 -15.09 -20.10
C ALA A 95 1.72 -14.09 -21.27
N PHE A 96 2.25 -14.45 -22.44
CA PHE A 96 2.28 -13.61 -23.65
C PHE A 96 1.45 -14.19 -24.80
N GLY A 97 0.50 -15.08 -24.49
CA GLY A 97 -0.35 -15.76 -25.46
C GLY A 97 0.11 -17.16 -25.82
N GLU A 98 -0.54 -17.74 -26.83
CA GLU A 98 -0.25 -19.08 -27.34
C GLU A 98 0.98 -19.08 -28.26
N PHE A 99 1.67 -20.22 -28.33
CA PHE A 99 2.79 -20.44 -29.22
C PHE A 99 2.81 -21.90 -29.71
N TYR A 100 3.37 -22.14 -30.90
CA TYR A 100 3.37 -23.45 -31.55
C TYR A 100 4.81 -23.98 -31.72
N GLY A 101 5.46 -24.28 -30.61
CA GLY A 101 6.82 -24.82 -30.56
C GLY A 101 7.91 -23.80 -30.23
N LEU A 102 9.11 -24.31 -29.94
CA LEU A 102 10.27 -23.51 -29.54
C LEU A 102 11.19 -23.29 -30.74
N ASN A 103 11.12 -22.10 -31.33
CA ASN A 103 11.98 -21.66 -32.44
C ASN A 103 12.42 -20.20 -32.22
N VAL A 104 13.25 -19.66 -33.11
CA VAL A 104 13.76 -18.27 -33.03
C VAL A 104 12.61 -17.27 -32.89
N ALA A 105 11.55 -17.41 -33.71
CA ALA A 105 10.42 -16.50 -33.70
C ALA A 105 9.66 -16.54 -32.36
N THR A 106 9.47 -17.73 -31.78
CA THR A 106 8.84 -17.90 -30.46
C THR A 106 9.65 -17.22 -29.35
N PHE A 107 10.96 -17.44 -29.30
CA PHE A 107 11.80 -16.79 -28.28
C PHE A 107 11.85 -15.27 -28.47
N MET A 108 11.96 -14.79 -29.71
CA MET A 108 11.92 -13.35 -30.00
C MET A 108 10.57 -12.73 -29.65
N HIS A 109 9.46 -13.45 -29.85
CA HIS A 109 8.13 -13.03 -29.38
C HIS A 109 8.12 -12.85 -27.86
N PHE A 110 8.59 -13.85 -27.09
CA PHE A 110 8.64 -13.75 -25.62
C PHE A 110 9.49 -12.57 -25.13
N LEU A 111 10.67 -12.38 -25.71
CA LEU A 111 11.57 -11.28 -25.35
C LEU A 111 10.96 -9.92 -25.73
N SER A 112 10.35 -9.81 -26.92
CA SER A 112 9.71 -8.59 -27.38
C SER A 112 8.47 -8.23 -26.54
N SER A 113 7.60 -9.20 -26.23
CA SER A 113 6.43 -8.98 -25.36
C SER A 113 6.84 -8.53 -23.97
N HIS A 114 7.87 -9.14 -23.39
CA HIS A 114 8.41 -8.68 -22.10
C HIS A 114 9.00 -7.27 -22.19
N TYR A 115 9.79 -7.00 -23.23
CA TYR A 115 10.46 -5.72 -23.45
C TYR A 115 9.48 -4.54 -23.56
N HIS A 116 8.33 -4.76 -24.20
CA HIS A 116 7.26 -3.77 -24.39
C HIS A 116 6.16 -3.84 -23.31
N SER A 117 6.31 -4.67 -22.28
CA SER A 117 5.28 -4.81 -21.24
C SER A 117 5.15 -3.55 -20.37
N SER A 118 3.92 -3.22 -19.99
CA SER A 118 3.63 -2.12 -19.05
C SER A 118 4.34 -2.32 -17.71
N ALA A 119 4.36 -3.56 -17.20
CA ALA A 119 5.04 -3.93 -15.97
C ALA A 119 6.53 -3.58 -15.98
N ARG A 120 7.22 -3.78 -17.12
CA ARG A 120 8.63 -3.38 -17.29
C ARG A 120 8.77 -1.85 -17.32
N ALA A 121 7.89 -1.16 -18.05
CA ALA A 121 7.91 0.29 -18.11
C ALA A 121 7.69 0.95 -16.72
N GLU A 122 6.78 0.41 -15.91
CA GLU A 122 6.53 0.85 -14.54
C GLU A 122 7.74 0.60 -13.63
N ALA A 123 8.35 -0.60 -13.71
CA ALA A 123 9.53 -0.93 -12.92
C ALA A 123 10.72 -0.01 -13.25
N LEU A 124 10.91 0.34 -14.54
CA LEU A 124 11.92 1.32 -14.95
C LEU A 124 11.63 2.73 -14.40
N LYS A 125 10.37 3.18 -14.41
CA LYS A 125 9.97 4.46 -13.79
C LYS A 125 10.26 4.49 -12.29
N GLN A 126 10.01 3.38 -11.59
CA GLN A 126 10.30 3.27 -10.16
C GLN A 126 11.81 3.31 -9.87
N GLN A 127 12.64 2.75 -10.75
CA GLN A 127 14.11 2.82 -10.62
C GLN A 127 14.66 4.23 -10.87
N GLN A 128 14.01 4.99 -11.77
CA GLN A 128 14.39 6.37 -12.09
C GLN A 128 13.78 7.40 -11.14
N ALA A 129 12.79 7.03 -10.34
CA ALA A 129 12.24 7.90 -9.32
C ALA A 129 13.38 8.25 -8.34
N PRO A 130 13.77 9.53 -8.21
CA PRO A 130 14.78 9.91 -7.24
C PRO A 130 14.31 9.42 -5.87
N ALA A 131 15.21 8.81 -5.11
CA ALA A 131 14.94 8.49 -3.72
C ALA A 131 14.50 9.77 -3.04
N LEU A 132 13.19 9.89 -2.74
CA LEU A 132 12.67 11.03 -2.01
C LEU A 132 13.50 11.12 -0.73
N PRO A 133 14.04 12.30 -0.38
CA PRO A 133 14.81 12.44 0.84
C PRO A 133 13.97 11.89 2.00
N PRO A 134 14.58 11.15 2.95
CA PRO A 134 13.83 10.60 4.07
C PRO A 134 13.04 11.74 4.71
N LYS A 135 11.71 11.57 4.82
CA LYS A 135 10.85 12.58 5.45
C LYS A 135 11.46 12.88 6.82
N LYS A 136 11.94 14.11 7.03
CA LYS A 136 12.43 14.54 8.34
C LYS A 136 11.31 14.25 9.33
N GLN A 137 11.61 13.44 10.33
CA GLN A 137 10.66 13.23 11.42
C GLN A 137 10.46 14.58 12.09
N PRO A 138 9.21 15.04 12.28
CA PRO A 138 8.96 16.32 12.91
C PRO A 138 9.61 16.34 14.29
N THR A 139 10.24 17.46 14.63
CA THR A 139 10.76 17.68 15.99
C THR A 139 9.61 17.73 16.99
N GLU A 140 9.89 17.54 18.28
CA GLU A 140 8.86 17.62 19.33
C GLU A 140 8.15 18.98 19.35
N ALA A 141 8.88 20.06 19.10
CA ALA A 141 8.32 21.41 18.99
C ALA A 141 7.37 21.54 17.78
N GLU A 142 7.72 20.95 16.64
CA GLU A 142 6.84 20.92 15.46
C GLU A 142 5.58 20.09 15.72
N LEU A 143 5.70 18.96 16.42
CA LEU A 143 4.55 18.14 16.80
C LEU A 143 3.61 18.91 17.75
N ALA A 144 4.16 19.64 18.73
CA ALA A 144 3.38 20.49 19.62
C ALA A 144 2.63 21.58 18.85
N ALA A 145 3.30 22.26 17.89
CA ALA A 145 2.68 23.25 17.03
C ALA A 145 1.55 22.67 16.17
N ILE A 146 1.76 21.48 15.57
CA ILE A 146 0.74 20.78 14.78
C ILE A 146 -0.47 20.42 15.65
N ARG A 147 -0.24 19.89 16.86
CA ARG A 147 -1.31 19.55 17.81
C ARG A 147 -2.11 20.79 18.22
N ARG A 148 -1.43 21.88 18.57
CA ARG A 148 -2.07 23.16 18.90
C ARG A 148 -2.92 23.68 17.75
N ASN A 149 -2.35 23.72 16.54
CA ASN A 149 -3.07 24.20 15.36
C ASN A 149 -4.31 23.35 15.06
N ARG A 150 -4.24 22.03 15.27
CA ARG A 150 -5.39 21.15 15.11
C ARG A 150 -6.52 21.48 16.08
N VAL A 151 -6.22 21.71 17.36
CA VAL A 151 -7.23 22.11 18.35
C VAL A 151 -7.81 23.48 18.00
N CYS A 152 -6.97 24.47 17.66
CA CYS A 152 -7.45 25.80 17.25
C CYS A 152 -8.35 25.74 16.02
N THR A 153 -7.99 24.93 15.01
CA THR A 153 -8.80 24.75 13.81
C THR A 153 -10.15 24.12 14.13
N ALA A 154 -10.17 23.08 14.98
CA ALA A 154 -11.40 22.43 15.43
C ALA A 154 -12.32 23.40 16.20
N PHE A 155 -11.76 24.18 17.12
CA PHE A 155 -12.50 25.20 17.87
C PHE A 155 -13.07 26.28 16.96
N ASN A 156 -12.27 26.81 16.02
CA ASN A 156 -12.73 27.83 15.08
C ASN A 156 -13.83 27.30 14.14
N GLN A 157 -13.72 26.05 13.71
CA GLN A 157 -14.77 25.40 12.92
C GLN A 157 -16.07 25.27 13.73
N TYR A 158 -15.97 24.84 14.99
CA TYR A 158 -17.10 24.74 15.90
C TYR A 158 -17.75 26.10 16.17
N LYS A 159 -16.95 27.12 16.49
CA LYS A 159 -17.41 28.50 16.69
C LYS A 159 -18.23 29.02 15.51
N ASN A 160 -17.81 28.71 14.28
CA ASN A 160 -18.46 29.22 13.07
C ASN A 160 -19.68 28.40 12.63
N THR A 161 -19.71 27.08 12.89
CA THR A 161 -20.70 26.18 12.30
C THR A 161 -21.54 25.40 13.31
N GLY A 162 -21.19 25.43 14.61
CA GLY A 162 -21.74 24.57 15.65
C GLY A 162 -21.30 23.10 15.55
N ALA A 163 -20.36 22.79 14.66
CA ALA A 163 -19.85 21.44 14.45
C ALA A 163 -18.37 21.48 14.04
N TYR A 164 -17.67 20.36 14.22
CA TYR A 164 -16.34 20.17 13.64
C TYR A 164 -16.10 18.69 13.34
N THR A 165 -15.08 18.39 12.55
CA THR A 165 -14.72 17.02 12.18
C THR A 165 -13.48 16.58 12.93
N ASP A 166 -13.62 15.57 13.80
CA ASP A 166 -12.48 14.92 14.46
C ASP A 166 -12.29 13.51 13.94
N TYR A 167 -11.14 13.25 13.31
CA TYR A 167 -10.78 11.90 12.89
C TYR A 167 -10.03 11.22 14.03
N GLY A 168 -10.68 10.24 14.66
CA GLY A 168 -10.06 9.40 15.69
C GLY A 168 -9.99 10.04 17.08
N ASN A 169 -10.82 11.06 17.37
CA ASN A 169 -10.85 11.76 18.67
C ASN A 169 -9.52 12.42 19.06
N LEU A 170 -8.74 12.86 18.05
CA LEU A 170 -7.40 13.37 18.27
C LEU A 170 -7.42 14.71 19.01
N VAL A 171 -8.46 15.53 18.80
CA VAL A 171 -8.62 16.80 19.52
C VAL A 171 -8.84 16.53 21.00
N PHE A 172 -9.67 15.54 21.34
CA PHE A 172 -9.93 15.15 22.72
C PHE A 172 -8.65 14.68 23.39
N ASP A 173 -7.93 13.77 22.74
CA ASP A 173 -6.73 13.17 23.32
C ASP A 173 -5.64 14.23 23.54
N ILE A 174 -5.50 15.22 22.64
CA ILE A 174 -4.55 16.34 22.82
C ILE A 174 -4.92 17.18 24.05
N ILE A 175 -6.18 17.56 24.21
CA ILE A 175 -6.63 18.40 25.34
C ILE A 175 -6.55 17.62 26.66
N ASN A 176 -6.90 16.33 26.64
CA ASN A 176 -6.80 15.46 27.80
C ASN A 176 -5.36 15.24 28.24
N GLN A 177 -4.43 15.02 27.30
CA GLN A 177 -3.00 14.92 27.60
C GLN A 177 -2.43 16.20 28.20
N ALA A 178 -2.98 17.37 27.84
CA ALA A 178 -2.64 18.64 28.45
C ALA A 178 -3.28 18.84 29.85
N GLY A 179 -4.12 17.91 30.32
CA GLY A 179 -4.81 18.00 31.61
C GLY A 179 -5.84 19.12 31.67
N LYS A 180 -6.39 19.53 30.52
CA LYS A 180 -7.27 20.71 30.41
C LYS A 180 -8.77 20.38 30.32
N ILE A 181 -9.15 19.11 30.49
CA ILE A 181 -10.57 18.72 30.57
C ILE A 181 -11.03 18.91 32.03
N PRO A 182 -11.94 19.85 32.33
CA PRO A 182 -12.25 20.26 33.69
C PRO A 182 -13.39 19.45 34.32
N TYR A 183 -13.71 18.26 33.81
CA TYR A 183 -14.89 17.49 34.22
C TYR A 183 -14.49 16.33 35.16
N ASP A 184 -15.30 16.11 36.19
CA ASP A 184 -15.12 15.05 37.16
C ASP A 184 -15.77 13.74 36.71
N GLU A 185 -15.51 12.65 37.43
CA GLU A 185 -16.06 11.31 37.12
C GLU A 185 -17.59 11.30 37.05
N GLN A 186 -18.25 12.12 37.88
CA GLN A 186 -19.72 12.23 37.88
C GLN A 186 -20.23 12.84 36.58
N ARG A 187 -19.63 13.94 36.12
CA ARG A 187 -20.02 14.60 34.87
C ARG A 187 -19.63 13.77 33.65
N GLU A 188 -18.52 13.04 33.69
CA GLU A 188 -18.18 12.06 32.66
C GLU A 188 -19.23 10.94 32.53
N ALA A 189 -19.72 10.41 33.66
CA ALA A 189 -20.80 9.41 33.65
C ALA A 189 -22.09 9.96 33.03
N GLN A 190 -22.40 11.24 33.26
CA GLN A 190 -23.54 11.91 32.60
C GLN A 190 -23.35 11.98 31.08
N PHE A 191 -22.16 12.37 30.60
CA PHE A 191 -21.87 12.38 29.17
C PHE A 191 -21.92 10.99 28.55
N PHE A 192 -21.51 9.95 29.28
CA PHE A 192 -21.59 8.57 28.82
C PHE A 192 -23.04 8.12 28.59
N GLU A 193 -23.93 8.41 29.54
CA GLU A 193 -25.36 8.10 29.38
C GLU A 193 -26.01 8.96 28.28
N GLN A 194 -25.64 10.23 28.17
CA GLN A 194 -26.10 11.11 27.09
C GLN A 194 -25.62 10.59 25.72
N ALA A 195 -24.39 10.07 25.62
CA ALA A 195 -23.85 9.48 24.41
C ALA A 195 -24.65 8.23 23.98
N LYS A 196 -24.98 7.34 24.93
CA LYS A 196 -25.85 6.18 24.66
C LYS A 196 -27.21 6.62 24.12
N GLN A 197 -27.84 7.60 24.76
CA GLN A 197 -29.14 8.12 24.34
C GLN A 197 -29.07 8.74 22.95
N ASN A 198 -28.03 9.53 22.66
CA ASN A 198 -27.82 10.15 21.34
C ASN A 198 -27.63 9.11 20.24
N LEU A 199 -26.82 8.08 20.48
CA LEU A 199 -26.62 6.99 19.53
C LEU A 199 -27.88 6.17 19.33
N LYS A 200 -28.61 5.85 20.40
CA LYS A 200 -29.90 5.16 20.33
C LYS A 200 -30.88 5.95 19.46
N ARG A 201 -31.00 7.26 19.70
CA ARG A 201 -31.85 8.14 18.89
C ARG A 201 -31.40 8.15 17.42
N ARG A 202 -30.10 8.26 17.14
CA ARG A 202 -29.53 8.29 15.79
C ARG A 202 -29.79 6.97 15.04
N TYR A 203 -29.62 5.82 15.69
CA TYR A 203 -29.80 4.52 15.06
C TYR A 203 -31.27 4.10 14.92
N SER A 204 -32.17 4.68 15.71
CA SER A 204 -33.61 4.46 15.58
C SER A 204 -34.29 5.32 14.51
N GLN A 205 -33.57 6.23 13.84
CA GLN A 205 -34.17 7.09 12.82
C GLN A 205 -34.63 6.26 11.59
N PRO A 206 -35.80 6.58 11.02
CA PRO A 206 -36.25 5.96 9.78
C PRO A 206 -35.24 6.23 8.65
N CYS A 207 -34.87 5.18 7.91
CA CYS A 207 -33.99 5.29 6.75
C CYS A 207 -34.67 4.64 5.53
N ILE A 208 -34.69 5.38 4.41
CA ILE A 208 -35.30 4.94 3.15
C ILE A 208 -34.43 3.90 2.44
N TYR A 209 -33.10 3.99 2.60
CA TYR A 209 -32.15 3.12 1.91
C TYR A 209 -32.03 1.75 2.61
N PRO A 210 -32.32 0.63 1.93
CA PRO A 210 -32.36 -0.69 2.58
C PRO A 210 -31.04 -1.10 3.26
N ASN A 211 -29.90 -0.87 2.59
CA ASN A 211 -28.58 -1.25 3.12
C ASN A 211 -28.19 -0.44 4.36
N GLU A 212 -28.49 0.86 4.36
CA GLU A 212 -28.23 1.72 5.51
C GLU A 212 -29.16 1.40 6.68
N ARG A 213 -30.43 1.12 6.40
CA ARG A 213 -31.40 0.69 7.41
C ARG A 213 -30.95 -0.56 8.14
N GLU A 214 -30.44 -1.57 7.42
CA GLU A 214 -29.93 -2.80 8.03
C GLU A 214 -28.70 -2.53 8.91
N ARG A 215 -27.76 -1.71 8.41
CA ARG A 215 -26.61 -1.27 9.20
C ARG A 215 -27.02 -0.51 10.47
N LEU A 216 -28.01 0.37 10.40
CA LEU A 216 -28.52 1.11 11.58
C LEU A 216 -29.17 0.16 12.59
N ARG A 217 -29.95 -0.82 12.12
CA ARG A 217 -30.54 -1.86 12.98
C ARG A 217 -29.48 -2.69 13.68
N GLN A 218 -28.45 -3.14 12.96
CA GLN A 218 -27.33 -3.87 13.55
C GLN A 218 -26.61 -3.02 14.60
N ASN A 219 -26.32 -1.74 14.29
CA ASN A 219 -25.68 -0.83 15.26
C ASN A 219 -26.54 -0.60 16.51
N LEU A 220 -27.87 -0.55 16.36
CA LEU A 220 -28.79 -0.43 17.49
C LEU A 220 -28.80 -1.71 18.33
N ALA A 221 -28.85 -2.88 17.69
CA ALA A 221 -28.78 -4.18 18.37
C ALA A 221 -27.46 -4.32 19.15
N ASP A 222 -26.33 -3.99 18.53
CA ASP A 222 -25.01 -3.99 19.18
C ASP A 222 -24.96 -3.02 20.38
N LEU A 223 -25.59 -1.84 20.25
CA LEU A 223 -25.66 -0.87 21.33
C LEU A 223 -26.47 -1.39 22.52
N LEU A 224 -27.61 -2.02 22.27
CA LEU A 224 -28.46 -2.60 23.31
C LEU A 224 -27.84 -3.83 23.97
N ALA A 225 -27.07 -4.61 23.22
CA ALA A 225 -26.33 -5.77 23.72
C ALA A 225 -25.04 -5.38 24.47
N GLY A 226 -24.64 -4.10 24.46
CA GLY A 226 -23.39 -3.63 25.08
C GLY A 226 -22.13 -3.83 24.23
N ASN A 227 -22.26 -4.36 23.01
CA ASN A 227 -21.14 -4.61 22.09
C ASN A 227 -20.61 -3.35 21.39
N ALA A 228 -21.26 -2.20 21.57
CA ALA A 228 -20.90 -0.93 20.93
C ALA A 228 -20.08 0.03 21.81
N GLN A 229 -19.38 -0.46 22.85
CA GLN A 229 -18.70 0.39 23.84
C GLN A 229 -17.76 1.44 23.23
N GLN A 230 -16.97 1.07 22.21
CA GLN A 230 -16.07 2.01 21.54
C GLN A 230 -16.82 3.15 20.84
N LYS A 231 -17.99 2.88 20.25
CA LYS A 231 -18.83 3.91 19.61
C LYS A 231 -19.41 4.87 20.65
N VAL A 232 -19.80 4.35 21.81
CA VAL A 232 -20.27 5.17 22.95
C VAL A 232 -19.16 6.06 23.47
N ILE A 233 -17.96 5.53 23.68
CA ILE A 233 -16.79 6.32 24.13
C ILE A 233 -16.45 7.42 23.14
N ALA A 234 -16.46 7.14 21.83
CA ALA A 234 -16.21 8.16 20.81
C ALA A 234 -17.26 9.28 20.84
N GLU A 235 -18.55 8.93 20.93
CA GLU A 235 -19.62 9.93 21.04
C GLU A 235 -19.54 10.72 22.36
N MET A 236 -19.17 10.08 23.47
CA MET A 236 -18.95 10.73 24.77
C MET A 236 -17.83 11.77 24.70
N LYS A 237 -16.67 11.41 24.13
CA LYS A 237 -15.55 12.34 23.92
C LYS A 237 -15.98 13.56 23.09
N ARG A 238 -16.80 13.33 22.05
CA ARG A 238 -17.38 14.40 21.23
C ARG A 238 -18.26 15.35 22.05
N LEU A 239 -19.14 14.82 22.90
CA LEU A 239 -20.02 15.62 23.76
C LEU A 239 -19.24 16.43 24.79
N ILE A 240 -18.21 15.84 25.39
CA ILE A 240 -17.29 16.54 26.31
C ILE A 240 -16.65 17.73 25.60
N LEU A 241 -16.16 17.56 24.38
CA LEU A 241 -15.54 18.66 23.63
C LEU A 241 -16.54 19.75 23.25
N PHE A 242 -17.78 19.40 22.93
CA PHE A 242 -18.81 20.38 22.63
C PHE A 242 -19.12 21.23 23.86
N ALA A 243 -19.33 20.58 25.02
CA ALA A 243 -19.54 21.30 26.27
C ALA A 243 -18.35 22.19 26.63
N LEU A 244 -17.12 21.70 26.46
CA LEU A 244 -15.92 22.48 26.72
C LEU A 244 -15.82 23.70 25.80
N PHE A 245 -16.11 23.53 24.51
CA PHE A 245 -16.07 24.63 23.56
C PHE A 245 -17.18 25.66 23.84
N ASP A 246 -18.37 25.22 24.23
CA ASP A 246 -19.45 26.10 24.68
C ASP A 246 -19.02 26.91 25.92
N ASP A 247 -18.41 26.25 26.92
CA ASP A 247 -17.89 26.91 28.13
C ASP A 247 -16.84 27.97 27.78
N LEU A 248 -15.91 27.68 26.86
CA LEU A 248 -14.88 28.62 26.40
C LEU A 248 -15.45 29.80 25.61
N LEU A 249 -16.45 29.55 24.75
CA LEU A 249 -17.12 30.59 23.99
C LEU A 249 -17.92 31.53 24.91
N LEU A 250 -18.59 30.98 25.92
CA LEU A 250 -19.32 31.76 26.94
C LEU A 250 -18.37 32.62 27.79
N ALA A 251 -17.19 32.09 28.11
CA ALA A 251 -16.16 32.83 28.84
C ALA A 251 -15.42 33.87 27.98
N GLY A 252 -15.61 33.87 26.65
CA GLY A 252 -14.92 34.78 25.74
C GLY A 252 -13.41 34.55 25.65
N VAL A 253 -12.94 33.34 25.97
CA VAL A 253 -11.51 33.00 26.04
C VAL A 253 -10.99 32.65 24.64
N ASP A 254 -9.80 33.16 24.30
CA ASP A 254 -9.10 32.73 23.09
C ASP A 254 -8.51 31.31 23.27
N ILE A 255 -8.82 30.40 22.35
CA ILE A 255 -8.40 28.99 22.46
C ILE A 255 -6.87 28.84 22.39
N ALA A 256 -6.18 29.70 21.64
CA ALA A 256 -4.73 29.63 21.55
C ALA A 256 -4.12 30.05 22.89
N GLU A 257 -4.59 31.13 23.50
CA GLU A 257 -4.15 31.54 24.84
C GLU A 257 -4.48 30.48 25.91
N TRP A 258 -5.68 29.90 25.84
CA TRP A 258 -6.11 28.87 26.78
C TRP A 258 -5.24 27.61 26.73
N LEU A 259 -4.73 27.23 25.55
CA LEU A 259 -3.87 26.06 25.39
C LEU A 259 -2.46 26.25 25.99
N GLY A 260 -2.00 27.49 26.20
CA GLY A 260 -0.64 27.80 26.64
C GLY A 260 0.35 27.81 25.49
#